data_AF-A0A382D6V0-F1
#
_entry.id   AF-A0A382D6V0-F1
#
_cell.length_a   1.000
_cell.length_b   1.000
_cell.length_c   1.000
_cell.angle_alpha   90.00
_cell.angle_beta   90.00
_cell.angle_gamma   90.00
#
_symmetry.space_group_name_H-M   'P 1'
#
loop_
_entity.id
_entity.type
_entity.pdbx_description
1 polymer ?
#
loop_
_entity_poly.entity_id
_entity_poly.type
_entity_poly.pdbx_seq_one_letter_code
_entity_poly.pdbx_strand_id
1 'polypeptide(L)'
;QFKRINYVSEVRKEVYERMISERKRIAEEFRSQGAGESARINGQKDRDLKVITSDAYRRSQEIKGKADAEAADIYAEAYNKGPEFYRFMRTMEIFKTTLDKETIMVLTTDGDFLRYLGSMK
;
A
#
# COMPACT_ATOMS: atom_id res chain seq x y z
N GLN A 1 -31.94 -13.09 -67.89
CA GLN A 1 -32.63 -11.78 -68.00
C GLN A 1 -33.04 -11.36 -66.58
N PHE A 2 -32.41 -10.34 -65.99
CA PHE A 2 -32.75 -9.91 -64.63
C PHE A 2 -34.12 -9.22 -64.63
N LYS A 3 -35.09 -9.74 -63.87
CA LYS A 3 -36.32 -9.01 -63.56
C LYS A 3 -35.94 -7.78 -62.73
N ARG A 4 -35.95 -6.60 -63.35
CA ARG A 4 -35.86 -5.33 -62.62
C ARG A 4 -37.14 -5.18 -61.80
N ILE A 5 -37.05 -5.48 -60.51
CA ILE A 5 -38.14 -5.25 -59.58
C ILE A 5 -38.17 -3.73 -59.34
N ASN A 6 -39.03 -3.03 -60.09
CA ASN A 6 -39.32 -1.62 -59.85
C ASN A 6 -40.15 -1.52 -58.57
N TYR A 7 -39.48 -1.55 -57.41
CA TYR A 7 -40.11 -1.17 -56.17
C TYR A 7 -40.47 0.31 -56.23
N VAL A 8 -41.70 0.66 -55.85
CA VAL A 8 -42.15 2.04 -55.66
C VAL A 8 -41.13 2.74 -54.75
N SER A 9 -40.69 3.94 -55.13
CA SER A 9 -39.62 4.69 -54.44
C SER A 9 -39.88 4.86 -52.94
N GLU A 10 -41.15 4.91 -52.55
CA GLU A 10 -41.64 5.00 -51.18
C GLU A 10 -41.30 3.75 -50.33
N VAL A 11 -41.55 2.54 -50.84
CA VAL A 11 -41.27 1.27 -50.13
C VAL A 11 -39.77 1.11 -49.88
N ARG A 12 -38.93 1.56 -50.84
CA ARG A 12 -37.48 1.53 -50.70
C ARG A 12 -37.01 2.37 -49.51
N LYS A 13 -37.59 3.56 -49.34
CA LYS A 13 -37.23 4.48 -48.25
C LYS A 13 -37.54 3.86 -46.89
N GLU A 14 -38.72 3.26 -46.74
CA GLU A 14 -39.14 2.60 -45.50
C GLU A 14 -38.21 1.43 -45.11
N VAL A 15 -37.81 0.60 -46.09
CA VAL A 15 -36.87 -0.50 -45.85
C VAL A 15 -35.49 0.01 -45.43
N TYR A 16 -34.99 1.09 -46.04
CA TYR A 16 -33.73 1.72 -45.61
C TYR A 16 -33.82 2.30 -44.20
N GLU A 17 -34.91 2.99 -43.86
CA GLU A 17 -35.13 3.53 -42.51
C GLU A 17 -35.17 2.41 -41.46
N ARG A 18 -35.86 1.30 -41.76
CA ARG A 18 -35.89 0.11 -40.90
C ARG A 18 -34.50 -0.50 -40.71
N MET A 19 -33.72 -0.65 -41.79
CA MET A 19 -32.35 -1.14 -41.70
C MET A 19 -31.44 -0.24 -40.86
N ILE A 20 -31.58 1.08 -40.99
CA ILE A 20 -30.81 2.05 -40.19
C ILE A 20 -31.18 1.95 -38.70
N SER A 21 -32.48 1.88 -38.40
CA SER A 21 -32.96 1.71 -37.02
C SER A 21 -32.43 0.42 -36.40
N GLU A 22 -32.51 -0.69 -37.12
CA GLU A 22 -32.02 -1.99 -36.64
C GLU A 22 -30.50 -1.99 -36.41
N ARG A 23 -29.73 -1.37 -37.32
CA ARG A 23 -28.28 -1.20 -37.13
C ARG A 23 -27.95 -0.33 -35.91
N LYS A 24 -28.71 0.74 -35.67
CA LYS A 24 -28.54 1.58 -34.48
C LYS A 24 -28.84 0.80 -33.20
N ARG A 25 -29.94 0.03 -33.19
CA ARG A 25 -30.35 -0.83 -32.07
C ARG A 25 -29.25 -1.83 -31.71
N ILE A 26 -28.72 -2.55 -32.71
CA ILE A 26 -27.62 -3.50 -32.53
C ILE A 26 -26.35 -2.79 -32.00
N ALA A 27 -26.02 -1.60 -32.53
CA ALA A 27 -24.86 -0.86 -32.05
C ALA A 27 -25.02 -0.37 -30.60
N GLU A 28 -26.21 0.05 -30.20
CA GLU A 28 -26.52 0.43 -28.82
C GLU A 28 -26.45 -0.76 -27.86
N GLU A 29 -26.95 -1.92 -28.28
CA GLU A 29 -26.84 -3.17 -27.51
C GLU A 29 -25.37 -3.53 -27.26
N PHE A 30 -24.52 -3.52 -28.29
CA PHE A 30 -23.08 -3.78 -28.12
C PHE A 30 -22.39 -2.73 -27.25
N ARG A 31 -22.74 -1.44 -27.37
CA ARG A 31 -22.19 -0.40 -26.49
C ARG A 31 -22.59 -0.63 -25.04
N SER A 32 -23.85 -0.99 -24.79
CA SER A 32 -24.36 -1.27 -23.45
C SER A 32 -23.66 -2.48 -22.83
N GLN A 33 -23.51 -3.57 -23.59
CA GLN A 33 -22.78 -4.75 -23.15
C GLN A 33 -21.31 -4.44 -22.85
N GLY A 34 -20.64 -3.68 -23.73
CA GLY A 34 -19.25 -3.25 -23.52
C GLY A 34 -19.09 -2.35 -22.28
N ALA A 35 -20.04 -1.45 -22.04
CA ALA A 35 -20.04 -0.60 -20.84
C ALA A 35 -20.25 -1.43 -19.57
N GLY A 36 -21.17 -2.40 -19.59
CA GLY A 36 -21.41 -3.31 -18.47
C GLY A 36 -20.19 -4.17 -18.14
N GLU A 37 -19.56 -4.74 -19.17
CA GLU A 37 -18.36 -5.56 -19.00
C GLU A 37 -17.17 -4.74 -18.51
N SER A 38 -16.97 -3.53 -19.03
CA SER A 38 -15.95 -2.59 -18.55
C SER A 38 -16.17 -2.22 -17.08
N ALA A 39 -17.42 -1.93 -16.68
CA ALA A 39 -17.75 -1.65 -15.28
C ALA A 39 -17.47 -2.86 -14.37
N ARG A 40 -17.81 -4.07 -14.84
CA ARG A 40 -17.54 -5.32 -14.13
C ARG A 40 -16.04 -5.55 -13.93
N ILE A 41 -15.24 -5.41 -14.98
CA ILE A 41 -13.78 -5.58 -14.94
C ILE A 41 -13.16 -4.54 -14.00
N ASN A 42 -13.57 -3.27 -14.08
CA ASN A 42 -13.05 -2.23 -13.20
C ASN A 42 -13.43 -2.48 -11.74
N GLY A 43 -14.68 -2.86 -11.45
CA GLY A 43 -15.10 -3.20 -10.10
C GLY A 43 -14.34 -4.39 -9.52
N GLN A 44 -14.06 -5.41 -10.33
CA GLN A 44 -13.26 -6.56 -9.91
C GLN A 44 -11.81 -6.16 -9.64
N LYS A 45 -11.19 -5.40 -10.55
CA LYS A 45 -9.82 -4.86 -10.38
C LYS A 45 -9.68 -4.07 -9.08
N ASP A 46 -10.63 -3.18 -8.79
CA ASP A 46 -10.59 -2.33 -7.59
C ASP A 46 -10.76 -3.15 -6.30
N ARG A 47 -11.61 -4.20 -6.35
CA ARG A 47 -11.74 -5.15 -5.25
C ARG A 47 -10.44 -5.91 -5.02
N ASP A 48 -9.85 -6.47 -6.07
CA ASP A 48 -8.63 -7.26 -5.98
C ASP A 48 -7.46 -6.41 -5.46
N LEU A 49 -7.33 -5.17 -5.94
CA LEU A 49 -6.35 -4.22 -5.43
C LEU A 49 -6.51 -3.95 -3.93
N LYS A 50 -7.75 -3.75 -3.46
CA LYS A 50 -8.02 -3.55 -2.03
C LYS A 50 -7.68 -4.79 -1.21
N VAL A 51 -7.98 -5.99 -1.69
CA VAL A 51 -7.65 -7.24 -1.00
C VAL A 51 -6.13 -7.38 -0.89
N ILE A 52 -5.41 -7.24 -2.00
CA ILE A 52 -3.95 -7.38 -2.04
C ILE A 52 -3.26 -6.38 -1.10
N THR A 53 -3.67 -5.12 -1.16
CA THR A 53 -3.08 -4.07 -0.31
C THR A 53 -3.40 -4.28 1.17
N SER A 54 -4.62 -4.70 1.49
CA SER A 54 -5.03 -4.99 2.87
C SER A 54 -4.28 -6.20 3.43
N ASP A 55 -4.14 -7.27 2.65
CA ASP A 55 -3.40 -8.48 3.06
C ASP A 55 -1.91 -8.18 3.23
N ALA A 56 -1.32 -7.42 2.32
CA ALA A 56 0.07 -6.98 2.43
C ALA A 56 0.29 -6.11 3.68
N TYR A 57 -0.63 -5.18 3.95
CA TYR A 57 -0.57 -4.34 5.15
C TYR A 57 -0.69 -5.17 6.43
N ARG A 58 -1.69 -6.06 6.51
CA ARG A 58 -1.84 -6.99 7.63
C ARG A 58 -0.57 -7.79 7.86
N ARG A 59 0.01 -8.37 6.80
CA ARG A 59 1.22 -9.16 6.91
C ARG A 59 2.42 -8.33 7.40
N SER A 60 2.54 -7.10 6.92
CA SER A 60 3.59 -6.19 7.39
C SER A 60 3.44 -5.88 8.88
N GLN A 61 2.21 -5.61 9.36
CA GLN A 61 1.94 -5.35 10.77
C GLN A 61 2.20 -6.58 11.64
N GLU A 62 1.81 -7.78 11.20
CA GLU A 62 2.13 -9.03 11.90
C GLU A 62 3.64 -9.24 12.07
N ILE A 63 4.41 -9.01 11.00
CA ILE A 63 5.87 -9.18 11.04
C ILE A 63 6.50 -8.15 11.98
N LYS A 64 6.09 -6.88 11.90
CA LYS A 64 6.57 -5.83 12.80
C LYS A 64 6.22 -6.14 14.24
N GLY A 65 4.97 -6.51 14.54
CA GLY A 65 4.56 -6.85 15.90
C GLY A 65 5.32 -8.04 16.49
N LYS A 66 5.64 -9.05 15.66
CA LYS A 66 6.49 -10.18 16.11
C LYS A 66 7.93 -9.76 16.36
N ALA A 67 8.50 -8.95 15.47
CA ALA A 67 9.86 -8.45 15.63
C ALA A 67 9.99 -7.54 16.86
N ASP A 68 9.01 -6.67 17.11
CA ASP A 68 8.98 -5.79 18.27
C ASP A 68 8.82 -6.61 19.57
N ALA A 69 7.99 -7.65 19.57
CA ALA A 69 7.86 -8.56 20.70
C ALA A 69 9.17 -9.31 20.98
N GLU A 70 9.80 -9.89 19.96
CA GLU A 70 11.08 -10.58 20.09
C GLU A 70 12.20 -9.64 20.58
N ALA A 71 12.25 -8.41 20.06
CA ALA A 71 13.18 -7.40 20.53
C ALA A 71 12.92 -7.05 22.00
N ALA A 72 11.66 -6.84 22.40
CA ALA A 72 11.29 -6.56 23.78
C ALA A 72 11.67 -7.71 24.73
N ASP A 73 11.46 -8.96 24.32
CA ASP A 73 11.84 -10.15 25.08
C ASP A 73 13.37 -10.23 25.25
N ILE A 74 14.14 -10.03 24.18
CA ILE A 74 15.61 -9.97 24.25
C ILE A 74 16.07 -8.85 25.18
N TYR A 75 15.46 -7.66 25.10
CA TYR A 75 15.78 -6.54 26.00
C TYR A 75 15.45 -6.88 27.46
N ALA A 76 14.31 -7.51 27.73
CA ALA A 76 13.92 -7.92 29.08
C ALA A 76 14.87 -8.99 29.64
N GLU A 77 15.26 -9.99 28.83
CA GLU A 77 16.25 -10.98 29.21
C GLU A 77 17.62 -10.37 29.51
N ALA A 78 18.09 -9.46 28.64
CA ALA A 78 19.35 -8.76 28.84
C ALA A 78 19.33 -7.92 30.12
N TYR A 79 18.21 -7.25 30.41
CA TYR A 79 18.01 -6.50 31.64
C TYR A 79 18.05 -7.41 32.87
N ASN A 80 17.36 -8.56 32.83
CA ASN A 80 17.31 -9.50 33.94
C ASN A 80 18.65 -10.20 34.21
N LYS A 81 19.48 -10.42 33.18
CA LYS A 81 20.82 -11.03 33.33
C LYS A 81 21.85 -10.08 33.95
N GLY A 82 21.66 -8.77 33.87
CA GLY A 82 22.61 -7.80 34.43
C GLY A 82 22.21 -6.35 34.20
N PRO A 83 21.37 -5.76 35.07
CA PRO A 83 20.85 -4.40 34.91
C PRO A 83 21.96 -3.34 34.78
N GLU A 84 23.06 -3.52 35.51
CA GLU A 84 24.21 -2.60 35.48
C GLU A 84 25.02 -2.66 34.19
N PHE A 85 25.23 -3.86 33.64
CA PHE A 85 25.96 -4.02 32.38
C PHE A 85 25.18 -3.45 31.19
N TYR A 86 23.86 -3.64 31.18
CA TYR A 86 22.97 -3.05 30.17
C TYR A 86 22.94 -1.52 30.25
N ARG A 87 22.81 -0.94 31.47
CA ARG A 87 22.90 0.51 31.68
C ARG A 87 24.21 1.06 31.14
N PHE A 88 25.33 0.40 31.42
CA PHE A 88 26.63 0.78 30.89
C PHE A 88 26.68 0.75 29.35
N MET A 89 26.31 -0.38 28.73
CA MET A 89 26.28 -0.55 27.26
C MET A 89 25.39 0.49 26.56
N ARG A 90 24.18 0.74 27.08
CA ARG A 90 23.25 1.72 26.51
C ARG A 90 23.77 3.14 26.65
N THR A 91 24.42 3.45 27.78
CA THR A 91 25.07 4.76 27.96
C THR A 91 26.20 4.93 26.93
N MET A 92 27.02 3.89 26.69
CA MET A 92 28.09 3.90 25.68
C MET A 92 27.58 4.09 24.24
N GLU A 93 26.44 3.48 23.90
CA GLU A 93 25.80 3.66 22.58
C GLU A 93 25.27 5.09 22.39
N ILE A 94 24.67 5.66 23.44
CA ILE A 94 24.23 7.07 23.49
C ILE A 94 25.43 8.00 23.35
N PHE A 95 26.55 7.73 24.03
CA PHE A 95 27.79 8.50 23.84
C PHE A 95 28.21 8.53 22.37
N LYS A 96 28.19 7.38 21.69
CA LYS A 96 28.58 7.29 20.28
C LYS A 96 27.62 8.03 19.33
N THR A 97 26.32 8.05 19.63
CA THR A 97 25.32 8.71 18.77
C THR A 97 25.16 10.20 19.05
N THR A 98 25.46 10.65 20.28
CA THR A 98 25.24 12.05 20.70
C THR A 98 26.53 12.90 20.59
N LEU A 99 27.72 12.29 20.57
CA LEU A 99 28.97 12.98 20.27
C LEU A 99 29.21 13.07 18.76
N ASP A 100 28.56 14.03 18.11
CA ASP A 100 29.01 14.52 16.80
C ASP A 100 29.87 15.78 16.97
N LYS A 101 30.76 16.09 16.01
CA LYS A 101 31.81 17.14 16.12
C LYS A 101 31.29 18.55 16.45
N GLU A 102 29.99 18.79 16.28
CA GLU A 102 29.34 20.10 16.46
C GLU A 102 28.49 20.19 17.75
N THR A 103 28.34 19.10 18.52
CA THR A 103 27.47 19.08 19.70
C THR A 103 28.19 19.59 20.95
N ILE A 104 27.78 20.77 21.45
CA ILE A 104 28.25 21.31 22.74
C ILE A 104 27.38 20.71 23.86
N MET A 105 27.90 19.71 24.55
CA MET A 105 27.22 19.05 25.68
C MET A 105 27.50 19.82 26.99
N VAL A 106 26.47 20.40 27.60
CA VAL A 106 26.54 20.98 28.96
C VAL A 106 26.23 19.87 29.96
N LEU A 107 27.27 19.25 30.52
CA LEU A 107 27.16 18.16 31.49
C LEU A 107 27.41 18.69 32.90
N THR A 108 26.45 18.49 33.80
CA THR A 108 26.63 18.72 35.24
C THR A 108 27.33 17.51 35.87
N THR A 109 28.23 17.75 36.82
CA THR A 109 29.10 16.75 37.48
C THR A 109 28.33 15.62 38.19
N ASP A 110 27.05 15.82 38.51
CA ASP A 110 26.17 14.85 39.19
C ASP A 110 25.27 14.06 38.23
N GLY A 111 25.41 14.23 36.91
CA GLY A 111 24.57 13.53 35.94
C GLY A 111 24.94 12.04 35.81
N ASP A 112 23.93 11.17 35.65
CA ASP A 112 24.10 9.72 35.37
C ASP A 112 25.07 9.44 34.20
N PHE A 113 25.24 10.42 33.32
CA PHE A 113 26.17 10.43 32.19
C PHE A 113 27.64 10.23 32.62
N LEU A 114 28.09 10.86 33.71
CA LEU A 114 29.49 10.81 34.15
C LEU A 114 29.77 9.66 35.13
N ARG A 115 28.73 8.98 35.64
CA ARG A 115 28.86 7.93 36.67
C ARG A 115 29.78 6.78 36.26
N TYR A 116 29.84 6.45 34.96
CA TYR A 116 30.70 5.38 34.44
C TYR A 116 32.08 5.86 33.93
N LEU A 117 32.28 7.18 33.75
CA LEU A 117 33.57 7.78 33.35
C LEU A 117 34.38 8.25 34.55
N GLY A 118 33.72 8.64 35.65
CA GLY A 118 34.36 9.16 36.87
C GLY A 118 35.04 8.13 37.75
N SER A 119 35.03 6.83 37.41
CA SER A 119 35.66 5.78 38.22
C SER A 119 37.04 5.32 37.73
N MET A 120 37.63 5.97 36.72
CA MET A 120 39.05 5.78 36.44
C MET A 120 39.89 6.63 37.41
N LYS A 121 40.26 6.01 38.54
CA LYS A 121 41.42 6.43 39.34
C LYS A 121 42.63 5.59 38.94
#